data_AF-A0A8X7PGL1-F1
#
_entry.id   AF-A0A8X7PGL1-F1
#
_cell.length_a   1.000
_cell.length_b   1.000
_cell.length_c   1.000
_cell.angle_alpha   90.00
_cell.angle_beta   90.00
_cell.angle_gamma   90.00
#
_symmetry.space_group_name_H-M   'P 1'
#
loop_
_entity.id
_entity.type
_entity.pdbx_description
1 polymer ?
#
loop_
_entity_poly.entity_id
_entity_poly.type
_entity_poly.pdbx_seq_one_letter_code
_entity_poly.pdbx_strand_id
1 'polypeptide(L)' 'MFHELDLVLLQLKSDTIIVPTENLFCNVINYFGRGRLATRALHLFDEMPQYRCQHTVKSVNSLLNALLKCGAFD' A
#
# COMPACT_ATOMS: atom_id res chain seq x y z
N MET A 1 2.39 0.46 16.13
CA MET A 1 2.99 -0.11 14.90
C MET A 1 2.50 0.60 13.63
N PHE A 2 1.18 0.81 13.44
CA PHE A 2 0.67 1.55 12.26
C PHE A 2 1.02 3.04 12.23
N HIS A 3 1.16 3.70 13.39
CA HIS A 3 1.48 5.13 13.45
C HIS A 3 2.86 5.46 12.83
N GLU A 4 3.88 4.66 13.14
CA GLU A 4 5.22 4.80 12.53
C GLU A 4 5.17 4.62 11.00
N LEU A 5 4.37 3.66 10.52
CA LEU A 5 4.17 3.45 9.09
C LEU A 5 3.51 4.68 8.45
N ASP A 6 2.46 5.22 9.07
CA ASP A 6 1.77 6.42 8.59
C ASP A 6 2.73 7.63 8.54
N LEU A 7 3.63 7.79 9.53
CA LEU A 7 4.66 8.83 9.53
C LEU A 7 5.65 8.68 8.36
N VAL A 8 6.14 7.47 8.11
CA VAL A 8 7.06 7.19 6.99
C VAL A 8 6.36 7.46 5.65
N LEU A 9 5.11 7.04 5.50
CA LEU A 9 4.32 7.33 4.30
C LEU A 9 4.13 8.84 4.11
N LEU A 10 3.83 9.60 5.16
CA LEU A 10 3.72 11.07 5.06
C LEU A 10 5.03 11.71 4.62
N GLN A 11 6.17 11.22 5.14
CA GLN A 11 7.48 11.72 4.76
C GLN A 11 7.82 11.42 3.30
N LEU A 12 7.54 10.21 2.81
CA LEU A 12 7.74 9.82 1.40
C LEU A 12 6.86 10.62 0.44
N LYS A 13 5.69 11.08 0.91
CA LYS A 13 4.80 11.93 0.12
C LYS A 13 5.37 13.34 -0.08
N SER A 14 6.03 13.86 0.95
CA SER A 14 6.58 15.22 1.00
C SER A 14 7.97 15.32 0.37
N ASP A 15 8.79 14.28 0.53
CA ASP A 15 10.09 14.19 -0.13
C ASP A 15 9.87 13.94 -1.62
N THR A 16 10.31 14.85 -2.50
CA THR A 16 10.15 14.74 -3.96
C THR A 16 11.36 14.14 -4.67
N ILE A 17 12.47 13.98 -3.94
CA ILE A 17 13.74 13.48 -4.46
C ILE A 17 13.70 11.95 -4.51
N ILE A 18 13.04 11.34 -3.52
CA ILE A 18 12.94 9.89 -3.40
C ILE A 18 11.68 9.39 -4.11
N VAL A 19 11.87 8.44 -5.04
CA VAL A 19 10.77 7.64 -5.59
C VAL A 19 10.79 6.29 -4.87
N PRO A 20 9.77 6.00 -4.03
CA PRO A 20 9.74 4.73 -3.32
C PRO A 20 9.51 3.58 -4.31
N THR A 21 10.14 2.45 -4.03
CA THR A 21 10.00 1.26 -4.87
C THR A 21 8.62 0.64 -4.72
N GLU A 22 8.10 0.09 -5.81
CA GLU A 22 6.83 -0.65 -5.81
C GLU A 22 6.79 -1.75 -4.73
N ASN A 23 7.92 -2.40 -4.48
CA ASN A 23 8.05 -3.45 -3.47
C ASN A 23 7.67 -2.96 -2.06
N LEU A 24 7.99 -1.70 -1.72
CA LEU A 24 7.60 -1.11 -0.45
C LEU A 24 6.07 -1.14 -0.31
N PHE A 25 5.36 -0.58 -1.30
CA PHE A 25 3.89 -0.54 -1.31
C PHE A 25 3.29 -1.94 -1.29
N CYS A 26 3.83 -2.88 -2.09
CA CYS A 26 3.37 -4.27 -2.08
C CYS A 26 3.49 -4.90 -0.68
N ASN A 27 4.59 -4.64 0.03
CA ASN A 27 4.78 -5.17 1.39
C ASN A 27 3.80 -4.56 2.39
N VAL A 28 3.56 -3.24 2.29
CA VAL A 28 2.61 -2.54 3.18
C VAL A 28 1.17 -2.96 2.91
N ILE A 29 0.78 -3.09 1.64
CA ILE A 29 -0.54 -3.62 1.23
C ILE A 29 -0.75 -5.04 1.78
N ASN A 30 0.25 -5.92 1.65
CA ASN A 30 0.20 -7.27 2.22
C ASN A 30 0.11 -7.25 3.76
N TYR A 31 0.78 -6.31 4.41
CA TYR A 31 0.71 -6.13 5.86
C TYR A 31 -0.70 -5.70 6.31
N PHE A 32 -1.34 -4.76 5.61
CA PHE A 32 -2.74 -4.41 5.84
C PHE A 32 -3.69 -5.59 5.61
N GLY A 33 -3.45 -6.40 4.58
CA GLY A 33 -4.22 -7.63 4.33
C GLY A 33 -4.16 -8.62 5.50
N ARG A 34 -2.98 -8.84 6.08
CA ARG A 34 -2.82 -9.69 7.28
C ARG A 34 -3.56 -9.13 8.49
N GLY A 35 -3.66 -7.80 8.60
CA GLY A 35 -4.41 -7.11 9.65
C GLY A 35 -5.92 -7.03 9.41
N ARG A 36 -6.45 -7.63 8.34
CA ARG A 36 -7.85 -7.49 7.89
C ARG A 36 -8.28 -6.04 7.61
N LEU A 37 -7.34 -5.19 7.19
CA LEU A 37 -7.57 -3.77 6.90
C LEU A 37 -7.73 -3.53 5.39
N ALA A 38 -8.75 -4.13 4.78
CA ALA A 38 -9.01 -4.05 3.33
C ALA A 38 -9.11 -2.60 2.82
N THR A 39 -9.83 -1.73 3.55
CA THR A 39 -9.98 -0.31 3.18
C THR A 39 -8.66 0.43 3.16
N ARG A 40 -7.76 0.17 4.12
CA ARG A 40 -6.43 0.80 4.14
C ARG A 40 -5.54 0.28 3.01
N ALA A 41 -5.62 -1.01 2.69
CA ALA A 41 -4.90 -1.59 1.56
C ALA A 41 -5.32 -0.94 0.22
N LEU A 42 -6.63 -0.74 0.03
CA LEU A 42 -7.20 -0.04 -1.13
C LEU A 42 -6.76 1.42 -1.18
N HIS A 43 -6.86 2.14 -0.06
CA HIS A 43 -6.45 3.54 0.00
C HIS A 43 -4.97 3.73 -0.34
N LEU A 44 -4.09 2.91 0.23
CA LEU A 44 -2.66 3.00 -0.08
C LEU A 44 -2.38 2.68 -1.55
N PHE A 45 -3.08 1.71 -2.12
CA PHE A 45 -2.96 1.41 -3.56
C PHE A 45 -3.37 2.60 -4.40
N ASP A 46 -4.51 3.24 -4.12
CA ASP A 46 -4.99 4.44 -4.82
C ASP A 46 -4.00 5.61 -4.70
N GLU A 47 -3.36 5.77 -3.54
CA GLU A 47 -2.38 6.84 -3.31
C GLU A 47 -1.01 6.58 -3.96
N MET A 48 -0.68 5.37 -4.41
CA MET A 48 0.64 5.04 -5.01
C MET A 48 1.14 6.07 -6.05
N PRO A 49 0.31 6.57 -6.99
CA PRO A 49 0.74 7.58 -7.97
C PRO A 49 1.11 8.91 -7.34
N GLN A 50 0.55 9.26 -6.18
CA GLN A 50 0.91 10.47 -5.42
C GLN A 50 2.34 10.39 -4.87
N TYR A 51 2.86 9.17 -4.70
CA TYR A 51 4.26 8.90 -4.36
C TYR A 51 5.17 8.78 -5.59
N ARG A 52 4.68 9.14 -6.78
CA ARG A 52 5.37 8.95 -8.07
C ARG A 52 5.64 7.47 -8.40
N CYS A 53 4.91 6.55 -7.77
CA CYS A 53 4.99 5.12 -8.03
C CYS A 53 3.76 4.69 -8.83
N GLN A 54 3.95 4.30 -10.09
CA GLN A 54 2.84 3.86 -10.94
C GLN A 54 2.34 2.47 -10.51
N HIS A 55 1.05 2.21 -10.75
CA HIS A 55 0.51 0.86 -10.57
C HIS A 55 1.12 -0.10 -11.59
N THR A 56 1.41 -1.32 -11.14
CA THR A 56 1.80 -2.40 -12.04
C THR A 56 0.96 -3.64 -11.74
N VAL A 57 1.06 -4.65 -12.60
CA VAL A 57 0.43 -5.95 -12.38
C VAL A 57 0.83 -6.55 -11.02
N LYS A 58 2.06 -6.29 -10.55
CA LYS A 58 2.54 -6.79 -9.26
C LYS A 58 1.86 -6.10 -8.08
N SER A 59 1.70 -4.78 -8.10
CA SER A 59 0.96 -4.06 -7.05
C SER A 59 -0.52 -4.45 -7.03
N VAL A 60 -1.13 -4.65 -8.21
CA VAL A 60 -2.52 -5.16 -8.33
C VAL A 60 -2.63 -6.57 -7.73
N ASN A 61 -1.73 -7.48 -8.07
CA ASN A 61 -1.72 -8.84 -7.51
C ASN A 61 -1.53 -8.83 -5.99
N SER A 62 -0.73 -7.89 -5.48
CA SER A 62 -0.52 -7.72 -4.04
C SER A 62 -1.78 -7.23 -3.34
N LEU A 63 -2.51 -6.28 -3.95
CA LEU A 63 -3.80 -5.80 -3.46
C LEU A 63 -4.84 -6.92 -3.46
N LEU A 64 -4.99 -7.64 -4.57
CA LEU A 64 -5.92 -8.76 -4.67
C LEU A 64 -5.66 -9.78 -3.56
N ASN A 65 -4.40 -10.22 -3.42
CA ASN A 65 -4.00 -11.14 -2.35
C ASN A 65 -4.31 -10.63 -0.94
N ALA A 66 -4.15 -9.32 -0.71
CA ALA A 66 -4.52 -8.71 0.58
C ALA A 66 -6.04 -8.75 0.82
N LEU A 67 -6.85 -8.44 -0.20
CA LEU A 67 -8.31 -8.49 -0.11
C LEU A 67 -8.84 -9.92 0.10
N LEU A 68 -8.27 -10.90 -0.63
CA LEU A 68 -8.58 -12.32 -0.45
C LEU A 68 -8.34 -12.75 1.01
N LYS A 69 -7.24 -12.30 1.62
CA LYS A 69 -6.89 -12.59 3.03
C LYS A 69 -7.79 -11.90 4.04
N CYS A 70 -8.32 -10.72 3.70
CA CYS A 70 -9.30 -10.04 4.53
C CYS A 70 -10.65 -10.77 4.57
N GLY A 71 -10.94 -11.65 3.60
CA GLY A 71 -12.27 -12.21 3.42
C GLY A 71 -13.29 -11.18 2.95
N ALA A 72 -12.82 -10.06 2.38
CA ALA A 72 -13.67 -9.02 1.80
C ALA A 72 -14.15 -9.49 0.41
N PHE A 73 -15.01 -10.50 0.41
CA PHE A 73 -15.80 -10.93 -0.73
C PHE A 73 -17.24 -10.65 -0.34
N ASP A 74 -17.77 -9.53 -0.81
CA ASP A 74 -19.21 -9.29 -0.82
C ASP A 74 -19.65 -9.36 -2.30
#